data_AF-A0AA35XRY2-F1
#
_entry.id   AF-A0AA35XRY2-F1
#
_cell.length_a   1.000
_cell.length_b   1.000
_cell.length_c   1.000
_cell.angle_alpha   90.00
_cell.angle_beta   90.00
_cell.angle_gamma   90.00
#
_symmetry.space_group_name_H-M   'P 1'
#
loop_
_entity.id
_entity.type
_entity.pdbx_description
1 polymer ?
#
loop_
_entity_poly.entity_id
_entity_poly.type
_entity_poly.pdbx_seq_one_letter_code
_entity_poly.pdbx_strand_id
1 'polypeptide(L)'
;MSAVLDEMRSLSRTTGHGAIFGVAGFSGSGKTTLAEKLIRCFCERNIEIAVVKHAHQHFEADHEGKDSYRLREAGSRQVMVSSVARSALFTEHKRQGEPSLTELLHRLEPATLVLVEGFKKEPIPKLEVWREANQSPLLFLEDKTILAMVSDDAIKGLQIPRFNMNETQKIADFIISTLGLFSTDVQSS
;
A
#
# COMPACT_ATOMS: atom_id res chain seq x y z
N MET A 1 16.40 3.18 10.67
CA MET A 1 15.69 1.92 10.41
C MET A 1 14.91 1.42 11.63
N SER A 2 15.52 1.19 12.81
CA SER A 2 14.80 0.66 14.00
C SER A 2 13.53 1.44 14.36
N ALA A 3 13.62 2.76 14.55
CA ALA A 3 12.46 3.57 14.97
C ALA A 3 11.27 3.49 14.01
N VAL A 4 11.53 3.54 12.69
CA VAL A 4 10.48 3.42 11.65
C VAL A 4 9.79 2.05 11.71
N LEU A 5 10.57 0.98 11.92
CA LEU A 5 10.00 -0.37 12.05
C LEU A 5 9.23 -0.54 13.37
N ASP A 6 9.66 0.11 14.45
CA ASP A 6 8.97 0.08 15.74
C ASP A 6 7.63 0.83 15.71
N GLU A 7 7.59 1.99 15.05
CA GLU A 7 6.35 2.71 14.75
C GLU A 7 5.39 1.87 13.89
N MET A 8 5.90 1.26 12.81
CA MET A 8 5.12 0.36 11.98
C MET A 8 4.56 -0.83 12.77
N ARG A 9 5.38 -1.49 13.61
CA ARG A 9 4.92 -2.60 14.47
C ARG A 9 3.83 -2.14 15.44
N SER A 10 3.92 -0.92 15.96
CA SER A 10 2.88 -0.34 16.81
C SER A 10 1.57 -0.18 16.04
N LEU A 11 1.63 0.38 14.83
CA LEU A 11 0.46 0.52 13.95
C LEU A 11 -0.13 -0.85 13.59
N SER A 12 0.71 -1.82 13.25
CA SER A 12 0.34 -3.19 12.92
C SER A 12 -0.42 -3.86 14.06
N ARG A 13 0.10 -3.80 15.30
CA ARG A 13 -0.59 -4.32 16.49
C ARG A 13 -1.93 -3.63 16.76
N THR A 14 -1.98 -2.32 16.57
CA THR A 14 -3.20 -1.53 16.81
C THR A 14 -4.30 -1.87 15.82
N THR A 15 -3.93 -2.17 14.58
CA THR A 15 -4.86 -2.42 13.46
C THR A 15 -5.12 -3.91 13.20
N GLY A 16 -4.39 -4.81 13.87
CA GLY A 16 -4.58 -6.26 13.75
C GLY A 16 -3.92 -6.89 12.52
N HIS A 17 -3.07 -6.16 11.79
CA HIS A 17 -2.31 -6.71 10.66
C HIS A 17 -0.94 -7.24 11.10
N GLY A 18 -0.35 -8.13 10.29
CA GLY A 18 1.00 -8.67 10.54
C GLY A 18 2.12 -7.66 10.28
N ALA A 19 2.06 -6.96 9.15
CA ALA A 19 2.94 -5.85 8.82
C ALA A 19 2.30 -4.87 7.83
N ILE A 20 2.84 -3.66 7.75
CA ILE A 20 2.37 -2.58 6.86
C ILE A 20 3.57 -1.99 6.11
N PHE A 21 3.46 -1.83 4.80
CA PHE A 21 4.55 -1.33 3.98
C PHE A 21 4.07 -0.45 2.82
N GLY A 22 4.74 0.67 2.57
CA GLY A 22 4.33 1.65 1.57
C GLY A 22 5.01 1.54 0.21
N VAL A 23 4.32 2.01 -0.83
CA VAL A 23 4.87 2.30 -2.16
C VAL A 23 4.54 3.74 -2.51
N ALA A 24 5.54 4.61 -2.40
CA ALA A 24 5.45 6.04 -2.67
C ALA A 24 6.04 6.41 -4.03
N GLY A 25 5.75 7.62 -4.50
CA GLY A 25 6.18 8.13 -5.81
C GLY A 25 5.13 9.01 -6.47
N PHE A 26 5.55 9.87 -7.39
CA PHE A 26 4.64 10.79 -8.08
C PHE A 26 3.73 10.08 -9.09
N SER A 27 2.68 10.77 -9.55
CA SER A 27 1.79 10.22 -10.59
C SER A 27 2.61 9.85 -11.82
N GLY A 28 2.26 8.75 -12.48
CA GLY A 28 3.00 8.24 -13.65
C GLY A 28 4.31 7.50 -13.35
N SER A 29 4.77 7.38 -12.09
CA SER A 29 6.05 6.69 -11.81
C SER A 29 6.01 5.15 -11.94
N GLY A 30 4.81 4.56 -12.03
CA GLY A 30 4.64 3.10 -12.13
C GLY A 30 4.32 2.40 -10.81
N LYS A 31 3.89 3.12 -9.77
CA LYS A 31 3.49 2.55 -8.46
C LYS A 31 2.49 1.41 -8.59
N THR A 32 1.37 1.63 -9.28
CA THR A 32 0.33 0.59 -9.48
C THR A 32 0.93 -0.64 -10.14
N THR A 33 1.76 -0.46 -11.18
CA THR A 33 2.41 -1.57 -11.89
C THR A 33 3.34 -2.36 -10.97
N LEU A 34 4.12 -1.68 -10.13
CA LEU A 34 4.96 -2.35 -9.13
C LEU A 34 4.09 -3.08 -8.09
N ALA A 35 3.05 -2.43 -7.58
CA ALA A 35 2.14 -3.00 -6.58
C ALA A 35 1.47 -4.28 -7.09
N GLU A 36 0.96 -4.29 -8.32
CA GLU A 36 0.39 -5.50 -8.95
C GLU A 36 1.38 -6.66 -9.02
N LYS A 37 2.63 -6.38 -9.45
CA LYS A 37 3.68 -7.40 -9.53
C LYS A 37 4.05 -7.94 -8.14
N LEU A 38 4.15 -7.06 -7.14
CA LEU A 38 4.43 -7.44 -5.76
C LEU A 38 3.29 -8.27 -5.16
N ILE A 39 2.03 -7.87 -5.36
CA ILE A 39 0.86 -8.62 -4.89
C ILE A 39 0.89 -10.05 -5.43
N ARG A 40 1.11 -10.23 -6.75
CA ARG A 40 1.23 -11.58 -7.34
C ARG A 40 2.36 -12.38 -6.70
N CYS A 41 3.52 -11.77 -6.54
CA CYS A 41 4.68 -12.40 -5.90
C CYS A 41 4.41 -12.82 -4.44
N PHE A 42 3.66 -12.02 -3.68
CA PHE A 42 3.30 -12.34 -2.29
C PHE A 42 2.23 -13.44 -2.22
N CYS A 43 1.22 -13.39 -3.08
CA CYS A 43 0.21 -14.46 -3.20
C CYS A 43 0.85 -15.81 -3.57
N GLU A 44 1.81 -15.83 -4.50
CA GLU A 44 2.57 -17.04 -4.87
C GLU A 44 3.36 -17.64 -3.70
N ARG A 45 3.65 -16.84 -2.67
CA ARG A 45 4.34 -17.24 -1.44
C ARG A 45 3.38 -17.48 -0.27
N ASN A 46 2.08 -17.59 -0.53
CA ASN A 46 1.03 -17.75 0.47
C ASN A 46 0.97 -16.64 1.53
N ILE A 47 1.41 -15.43 1.18
CA ILE A 47 1.25 -14.26 2.05
C ILE A 47 -0.12 -13.64 1.77
N GLU A 48 -0.98 -13.65 2.79
CA GLU A 48 -2.28 -12.97 2.73
C GLU A 48 -2.05 -11.46 2.71
N ILE A 49 -2.36 -10.84 1.57
CA ILE A 49 -2.09 -9.44 1.32
C ILE A 49 -3.38 -8.64 1.15
N ALA A 50 -3.44 -7.50 1.83
CA ALA A 50 -4.45 -6.47 1.60
C ALA A 50 -3.78 -5.18 1.07
N VAL A 51 -4.58 -4.28 0.50
CA VAL A 51 -4.08 -3.03 -0.10
C VAL A 51 -4.91 -1.85 0.38
N VAL A 52 -4.23 -0.80 0.82
CA VAL A 52 -4.81 0.54 0.96
C VAL A 52 -4.25 1.41 -0.15
N LYS A 53 -5.12 1.99 -0.98
CA LYS A 53 -4.73 2.88 -2.08
C LYS A 53 -5.31 4.26 -1.89
N HIS A 54 -4.46 5.28 -1.96
CA HIS A 54 -4.87 6.68 -1.98
C HIS A 54 -5.09 7.15 -3.43
N ALA A 55 -6.32 7.56 -3.76
CA ALA A 55 -6.62 8.19 -5.03
C ALA A 55 -6.32 9.70 -4.99
N HIS A 56 -5.80 10.27 -6.08
CA HIS A 56 -5.41 11.68 -6.12
C HIS A 56 -6.59 12.67 -6.22
N GLN A 57 -7.81 12.20 -6.48
CA GLN A 57 -9.03 13.00 -6.68
C GLN A 57 -10.25 12.24 -6.16
N HIS A 58 -11.42 12.90 -6.19
CA HIS A 58 -12.71 12.25 -6.02
C HIS A 58 -12.80 11.07 -7.00
N PHE A 59 -12.90 9.85 -6.46
CA PHE A 59 -13.03 8.64 -7.25
C PHE A 59 -14.43 8.09 -7.09
N GLU A 60 -15.01 7.61 -8.19
CA GLU A 60 -16.25 6.85 -8.17
C GLU A 60 -15.95 5.40 -8.56
N ALA A 61 -16.10 4.49 -7.61
CA ALA A 61 -15.92 3.06 -7.83
C ALA A 61 -17.15 2.40 -8.47
N ASP A 62 -18.27 3.12 -8.54
CA ASP A 62 -19.48 2.71 -9.25
C ASP A 62 -19.98 3.83 -10.17
N HIS A 63 -20.96 3.56 -11.03
CA HIS A 63 -21.43 4.52 -12.03
C HIS A 63 -22.89 4.90 -11.83
N GLU A 64 -23.23 6.11 -12.29
CA GLU A 64 -24.60 6.63 -12.29
C GLU A 64 -25.57 5.65 -12.96
N GLY A 65 -26.76 5.50 -12.36
CA GLY A 65 -27.81 4.61 -12.83
C GLY A 65 -27.86 3.23 -12.19
N LYS A 66 -26.79 2.76 -11.52
CA LYS A 66 -26.84 1.53 -10.72
C LYS A 66 -27.53 1.75 -9.38
N ASP A 67 -28.12 0.69 -8.83
CA ASP A 67 -28.85 0.77 -7.56
C ASP A 67 -27.95 1.20 -6.40
N SER A 68 -26.71 0.70 -6.32
CA SER A 68 -25.73 1.12 -5.32
C SER A 68 -25.40 2.60 -5.38
N TYR A 69 -25.25 3.16 -6.59
CA TYR A 69 -25.06 4.60 -6.78
C TYR A 69 -26.28 5.39 -6.31
N ARG A 70 -27.49 4.99 -6.73
CA ARG A 70 -28.74 5.66 -6.32
C ARG A 70 -28.95 5.62 -4.80
N LEU A 71 -28.60 4.52 -4.13
CA LEU A 71 -28.69 4.39 -2.68
C LEU A 71 -27.70 5.31 -1.94
N ARG A 72 -26.47 5.49 -2.48
CA ARG A 72 -25.48 6.44 -1.95
C ARG A 72 -25.97 7.88 -2.10
N GLU A 73 -26.38 8.27 -3.31
CA GLU A 73 -26.87 9.63 -3.61
C GLU A 73 -28.17 9.98 -2.87
N ALA A 74 -29.00 8.99 -2.54
CA ALA A 74 -30.15 9.18 -1.66
C ALA A 74 -29.78 9.59 -0.22
N GLY A 75 -28.48 9.57 0.13
CA GLY A 75 -27.93 10.09 1.38
C GLY A 75 -27.44 9.03 2.36
N SER A 76 -27.42 7.75 1.96
CA SER A 76 -26.93 6.64 2.78
C SER A 76 -25.50 6.91 3.24
N ARG A 77 -25.23 6.72 4.55
CA ARG A 77 -23.86 6.84 5.08
C ARG A 77 -22.95 5.73 4.56
N GLN A 78 -23.52 4.54 4.39
CA GLN A 78 -22.84 3.35 3.89
C GLN A 78 -23.78 2.53 3.01
N VAL A 79 -23.21 1.87 2.00
CA VAL A 79 -23.92 0.90 1.15
C VAL A 79 -23.04 -0.33 1.01
N MET A 80 -23.57 -1.49 1.37
CA MET A 80 -22.91 -2.80 1.15
C MET A 80 -23.56 -3.48 -0.05
N VAL A 81 -22.76 -3.84 -1.03
CA VAL A 81 -23.16 -4.68 -2.18
C VAL A 81 -22.48 -6.02 -2.02
N SER A 82 -23.21 -7.12 -2.20
CA SER A 82 -22.66 -8.47 -2.04
C SER A 82 -23.14 -9.42 -3.13
N SER A 83 -22.30 -10.38 -3.46
CA SER A 83 -22.53 -11.46 -4.41
C SER A 83 -21.74 -12.71 -3.97
N VAL A 84 -21.97 -13.84 -4.61
CA VAL A 84 -21.21 -15.08 -4.37
C VAL A 84 -19.70 -14.88 -4.58
N ALA A 85 -19.31 -14.00 -5.49
CA ALA A 85 -17.90 -13.81 -5.84
C ALA A 85 -17.17 -12.79 -4.94
N ARG A 86 -17.86 -11.76 -4.43
CA ARG A 86 -17.27 -10.65 -3.65
C ARG A 86 -18.33 -9.74 -3.03
N SER A 87 -17.89 -8.93 -2.09
CA SER A 87 -18.63 -7.78 -1.55
C SER A 87 -17.87 -6.46 -1.75
N ALA A 88 -18.59 -5.34 -1.72
CA ALA A 88 -18.05 -3.99 -1.76
C ALA A 88 -18.79 -3.10 -0.76
N LEU A 89 -18.05 -2.40 0.10
CA LEU A 89 -18.58 -1.45 1.06
C LEU A 89 -18.22 -0.02 0.64
N PHE A 90 -19.23 0.77 0.28
CA PHE A 90 -19.09 2.21 0.10
C PHE A 90 -19.28 2.91 1.44
N THR A 91 -18.38 3.81 1.80
CA THR A 91 -18.50 4.65 3.00
C THR A 91 -18.36 6.11 2.61
N GLU A 92 -19.42 6.89 2.82
CA GLU A 92 -19.43 8.30 2.50
C GLU A 92 -18.71 9.12 3.58
N HIS A 93 -17.59 9.71 3.18
CA HIS A 93 -16.85 10.67 3.97
C HIS A 93 -17.48 12.06 3.74
N LYS A 94 -18.59 12.34 4.42
CA LYS A 94 -19.22 13.69 4.44
C LYS A 94 -18.23 14.72 5.07
N ARG A 95 -18.71 15.87 5.57
CA ARG A 95 -17.92 17.01 6.12
C ARG A 95 -16.81 16.72 7.17
N GLN A 96 -16.52 15.46 7.51
CA GLN A 96 -15.47 15.02 8.43
C GLN A 96 -14.07 14.89 7.80
N GLY A 97 -13.95 15.03 6.47
CA GLY A 97 -12.66 14.99 5.77
C GLY A 97 -12.20 13.58 5.41
N GLU A 98 -11.00 13.51 4.83
CA GLU A 98 -10.38 12.26 4.39
C GLU A 98 -9.96 11.40 5.61
N PRO A 99 -10.26 10.09 5.63
CA PRO A 99 -9.86 9.23 6.74
C PRO A 99 -8.35 9.08 6.81
N SER A 100 -7.83 8.97 8.04
CA SER A 100 -6.43 8.62 8.28
C SER A 100 -6.12 7.19 7.80
N LEU A 101 -4.84 6.91 7.53
CA LEU A 101 -4.40 5.55 7.21
C LEU A 101 -4.81 4.55 8.30
N THR A 102 -4.66 4.92 9.57
CA THR A 102 -5.06 4.08 10.71
C THR A 102 -6.55 3.72 10.65
N GLU A 103 -7.44 4.67 10.37
CA GLU A 103 -8.87 4.40 10.25
C GLU A 103 -9.21 3.50 9.06
N LEU A 104 -8.48 3.62 7.95
CA LEU A 104 -8.64 2.75 6.78
C LEU A 104 -8.17 1.33 7.06
N LEU A 105 -7.06 1.16 7.77
CA LEU A 105 -6.54 -0.16 8.17
C LEU A 105 -7.54 -0.90 9.06
N HIS A 106 -8.17 -0.24 10.03
CA HIS A 106 -9.22 -0.85 10.87
C HIS A 106 -10.46 -1.34 10.10
N ARG A 107 -10.64 -0.93 8.84
CA ARG A 107 -11.77 -1.39 7.99
C ARG A 107 -11.42 -2.63 7.18
N LEU A 108 -10.16 -3.01 7.10
CA LEU A 108 -9.72 -4.21 6.42
C LEU A 108 -9.84 -5.41 7.37
N GLU A 109 -10.07 -6.58 6.80
CA GLU A 109 -9.85 -7.83 7.54
C GLU A 109 -8.35 -7.96 7.85
N PRO A 110 -7.98 -8.63 8.97
CA PRO A 110 -6.60 -8.94 9.28
C PRO A 110 -5.89 -9.59 8.10
N ALA A 111 -4.64 -9.20 7.86
CA ALA A 111 -3.82 -9.68 6.76
C ALA A 111 -2.37 -9.82 7.24
N THR A 112 -1.62 -10.73 6.63
CA THR A 112 -0.19 -10.90 6.95
C THR A 112 0.61 -9.66 6.54
N LEU A 113 0.24 -9.04 5.41
CA LEU A 113 0.85 -7.82 4.91
C LEU A 113 -0.22 -6.87 4.35
N VAL A 114 -0.14 -5.59 4.72
CA VAL A 114 -0.87 -4.51 4.03
C VAL A 114 0.10 -3.69 3.19
N LEU A 115 -0.14 -3.62 1.88
CA LEU A 115 0.57 -2.73 0.97
C LEU A 115 -0.17 -1.40 0.88
N VAL A 116 0.52 -0.29 1.13
CA VAL A 116 -0.04 1.06 1.09
C VAL A 116 0.47 1.79 -0.14
N GLU A 117 -0.36 1.95 -1.17
CA GLU A 117 -0.02 2.72 -2.37
C GLU A 117 -0.46 4.17 -2.23
N GLY A 118 0.47 5.10 -2.35
CA GLY A 118 0.20 6.53 -2.09
C GLY A 118 0.58 6.91 -0.67
N PHE A 119 -0.25 7.71 0.03
CA PHE A 119 -0.01 8.07 1.43
C PHE A 119 1.44 8.52 1.72
N LYS A 120 2.01 9.34 0.83
CA LYS A 120 3.46 9.60 0.79
C LYS A 120 4.04 10.10 2.10
N LYS A 121 3.23 10.81 2.89
CA LYS A 121 3.61 11.43 4.16
C LYS A 121 3.44 10.53 5.38
N GLU A 122 2.82 9.36 5.25
CA GLU A 122 2.60 8.46 6.38
C GLU A 122 3.91 7.88 6.89
N PRO A 123 4.16 7.84 8.21
CA PRO A 123 5.43 7.42 8.79
C PRO A 123 5.56 5.88 8.83
N ILE A 124 5.44 5.23 7.67
CA ILE A 124 5.56 3.78 7.50
C ILE A 124 6.76 3.43 6.61
N PRO A 125 7.45 2.30 6.82
CA PRO A 125 8.52 1.87 5.93
C PRO A 125 7.98 1.73 4.50
N LYS A 126 8.68 2.30 3.53
CA LYS A 126 8.19 2.33 2.15
C LYS A 126 9.31 2.29 1.11
N LEU A 127 8.93 1.95 -0.12
CA LEU A 127 9.75 2.16 -1.31
C LEU A 127 9.37 3.48 -1.97
N GLU A 128 10.33 4.12 -2.62
CA GLU A 128 10.04 5.18 -3.59
C GLU A 128 10.18 4.64 -5.01
N VAL A 129 9.13 4.82 -5.82
CA VAL A 129 9.17 4.57 -7.27
C VAL A 129 9.37 5.90 -7.98
N TRP A 130 10.49 6.05 -8.66
CA TRP A 130 10.89 7.28 -9.33
C TRP A 130 11.29 7.03 -10.79
N ARG A 131 11.04 8.02 -11.64
CA ARG A 131 11.45 8.05 -13.05
C ARG A 131 11.90 9.46 -13.40
N GLU A 132 13.01 9.58 -14.12
CA GLU A 132 13.56 10.87 -14.54
C GLU A 132 12.57 11.64 -15.42
N ALA A 133 11.87 10.93 -16.30
CA ALA A 133 10.86 11.49 -17.20
C ALA A 133 9.71 12.23 -16.48
N ASN A 134 9.44 11.90 -15.21
CA ASN A 134 8.41 12.59 -14.43
C ASN A 134 8.86 13.96 -13.92
N GLN A 135 10.16 14.28 -13.99
CA GLN A 135 10.75 15.53 -13.51
C GLN A 135 10.37 15.88 -12.07
N SER A 136 10.08 14.87 -11.26
CA SER A 136 9.67 15.03 -9.86
C SER A 136 10.87 14.99 -8.93
N PRO A 137 10.83 15.69 -7.78
CA PRO A 137 11.88 15.54 -6.77
C PRO A 137 11.90 14.12 -6.20
N LEU A 138 13.05 13.72 -5.65
CA LEU A 138 13.21 12.49 -4.90
C LEU A 138 12.67 12.69 -3.48
N LEU A 139 11.61 11.98 -3.12
CA LEU A 139 11.00 12.01 -1.78
C LEU A 139 12.00 11.55 -0.72
N PHE A 140 12.89 10.61 -1.06
CA PHE A 140 13.94 10.07 -0.20
C PHE A 140 14.83 11.14 0.45
N LEU A 141 15.02 12.29 -0.21
CA LEU A 141 15.86 13.36 0.32
C LEU A 141 15.28 13.98 1.61
N GLU A 142 13.96 13.88 1.81
CA GLU A 142 13.24 14.49 2.92
C GLU A 142 12.52 13.46 3.81
N ASP A 143 12.28 12.25 3.31
CA ASP A 143 11.55 11.20 4.00
C ASP A 143 12.44 9.98 4.35
N LYS A 144 12.83 9.91 5.63
CA LYS A 144 13.66 8.83 6.19
C LYS A 144 12.95 7.48 6.29
N THR A 145 11.65 7.43 6.03
CA THR A 145 10.89 6.18 6.01
C THR A 145 11.03 5.43 4.68
N ILE A 146 11.61 6.08 3.66
CA ILE A 146 11.94 5.43 2.39
C ILE A 146 13.19 4.57 2.57
N LEU A 147 13.02 3.25 2.42
CA LEU A 147 14.05 2.26 2.69
C LEU A 147 14.78 1.78 1.44
N ALA A 148 14.16 1.89 0.27
CA ALA A 148 14.81 1.62 -1.01
C ALA A 148 14.11 2.35 -2.17
N MET A 149 14.86 2.49 -3.27
CA MET A 149 14.44 3.15 -4.50
C MET A 149 14.13 2.10 -5.58
N VAL A 150 13.07 2.32 -6.35
CA VAL A 150 12.74 1.55 -7.55
C VAL A 150 12.77 2.49 -8.75
N SER A 151 13.79 2.34 -9.60
CA SER A 151 14.02 3.20 -10.77
C SER A 151 14.91 2.50 -11.78
N ASP A 152 14.53 2.57 -13.06
CA ASP A 152 15.36 2.11 -14.18
C ASP A 152 16.40 3.20 -14.58
N ASP A 153 16.17 4.46 -14.20
CA ASP A 153 17.04 5.61 -14.48
C ASP A 153 18.21 5.73 -13.49
N ALA A 154 19.34 6.27 -13.95
CA ALA A 154 20.51 6.49 -13.11
C ALA A 154 20.29 7.61 -12.09
N ILE A 155 20.47 7.29 -10.80
CA ILE A 155 20.35 8.25 -9.69
C ILE A 155 21.69 8.33 -8.96
N LYS A 156 22.26 9.53 -8.85
CA LYS A 156 23.54 9.77 -8.17
C LYS A 156 23.34 10.00 -6.67
N GLY A 157 24.29 9.56 -5.86
CA GLY A 157 24.34 9.88 -4.42
C GLY A 157 23.34 9.12 -3.55
N LEU A 158 22.65 8.11 -4.09
CA LEU A 158 21.69 7.30 -3.34
C LEU A 158 22.39 6.54 -2.20
N GLN A 159 21.89 6.70 -0.97
CA GLN A 159 22.43 6.03 0.24
C GLN A 159 21.57 4.83 0.69
N ILE A 160 20.58 4.46 -0.12
CA ILE A 160 19.66 3.34 0.09
C ILE A 160 19.78 2.36 -1.09
N PRO A 161 19.36 1.09 -0.93
CA PRO A 161 19.31 0.16 -2.03
C PRO A 161 18.47 0.69 -3.20
N ARG A 162 18.90 0.33 -4.41
CA ARG A 162 18.16 0.61 -5.65
C ARG A 162 17.84 -0.71 -6.35
N PHE A 163 16.61 -0.82 -6.82
CA PHE A 163 16.14 -1.92 -7.67
C PHE A 163 15.61 -1.39 -8.99
N ASN A 164 15.70 -2.20 -10.05
CA ASN A 164 14.99 -1.95 -11.29
C ASN A 164 13.53 -2.44 -11.19
N MET A 165 12.65 -1.89 -12.03
CA MET A 165 11.21 -2.20 -12.02
C MET A 165 10.89 -3.68 -12.32
N ASN A 166 11.82 -4.39 -12.96
CA ASN A 166 11.68 -5.81 -13.31
C ASN A 166 12.31 -6.75 -12.27
N GLU A 167 12.98 -6.23 -11.24
CA GLU A 167 13.57 -7.04 -10.16
C GLU A 167 12.54 -7.34 -9.05
N THR A 168 11.27 -7.56 -9.42
CA THR A 168 10.15 -7.72 -8.48
C THR A 168 10.42 -8.76 -7.40
N GLN A 169 11.01 -9.91 -7.75
CA GLN A 169 11.33 -10.96 -6.78
C GLN A 169 12.31 -10.46 -5.71
N LYS A 170 13.38 -9.73 -6.11
CA LYS A 170 14.34 -9.15 -5.17
C LYS A 170 13.71 -8.06 -4.30
N ILE A 171 12.78 -7.28 -4.87
CA ILE A 171 12.04 -6.27 -4.12
C ILE A 171 11.15 -6.93 -3.07
N ALA A 172 10.44 -8.01 -3.42
CA ALA A 172 9.64 -8.78 -2.48
C ALA A 172 10.49 -9.40 -1.36
N ASP A 173 11.64 -9.99 -1.70
CA ASP A 173 12.59 -10.53 -0.72
C ASP A 173 13.08 -9.45 0.25
N PHE A 174 13.42 -8.28 -0.28
CA PHE A 174 13.81 -7.12 0.51
C PHE A 174 12.71 -6.71 1.49
N ILE A 175 11.44 -6.63 1.05
CA ILE A 175 10.30 -6.29 1.90
C ILE A 175 10.12 -7.34 3.00
N ILE A 176 10.08 -8.63 2.65
CA ILE A 176 9.91 -9.73 3.60
C ILE A 176 11.00 -9.71 4.66
N SER A 177 12.26 -9.62 4.24
CA SER A 177 13.40 -9.57 5.16
C SER A 177 13.37 -8.33 6.05
N THR A 178 12.97 -7.18 5.52
CA THR A 178 12.89 -5.92 6.26
C THR A 178 11.81 -5.98 7.34
N LEU A 179 10.67 -6.61 7.03
CA LEU A 179 9.53 -6.72 7.93
C LEU A 179 9.63 -7.92 8.87
N GLY A 180 10.52 -8.87 8.59
CA GLY A 180 10.65 -10.11 9.35
C GLY A 180 9.50 -11.09 9.10
N LEU A 181 8.90 -11.09 7.90
CA LEU A 181 7.78 -11.95 7.51
C LEU A 181 8.23 -13.38 7.11
N PHE A 182 9.11 -14.00 7.91
CA PHE A 182 9.54 -15.36 7.64
C PHE A 182 8.45 -16.35 8.05
N SER A 183 8.18 -17.35 7.21
CA SER A 183 7.26 -18.44 7.55
C SER A 183 7.74 -19.16 8.81
N THR A 184 6.98 -19.06 9.89
CA THR A 184 7.05 -20.02 10.98
C THR A 184 6.34 -21.28 10.51
N ASP A 185 7.08 -22.19 9.87
CA ASP A 185 6.99 -23.65 10.02
C ASP A 185 7.58 -24.41 8.82
N VAL A 186 8.89 -24.70 8.93
CA VAL A 186 9.36 -26.08 8.79
C VAL A 186 9.60 -26.58 10.21
N GLN A 187 8.57 -27.14 10.83
CA GLN A 187 8.76 -28.16 11.86
C GLN A 187 8.43 -29.50 11.24
N SER A 188 9.43 -30.07 10.57
CA SER A 188 9.45 -31.49 10.26
C SER A 188 9.39 -32.26 11.59
N SER A 189 8.27 -32.95 11.82
CA SER A 189 8.19 -34.11 12.71
C SER A 189 8.20 -35.37 11.87
#